data_AF-A0A3N1HYF7-F1
#
_entry.id   AF-A0A3N1HYF7-F1
#
_cell.length_a   1.000
_cell.length_b   1.000
_cell.length_c   1.000
_cell.angle_alpha   90.00
_cell.angle_beta   90.00
_cell.angle_gamma   90.00
#
_symmetry.space_group_name_H-M   'P 1'
#
loop_
_entity.id
_entity.type
_entity.pdbx_description
1 polymer ?
#
loop_
_entity_poly.entity_id
_entity_poly.type
_entity_poly.pdbx_seq_one_letter_code
_entity_poly.pdbx_strand_id
1 'polypeptide(L)' 'MATESEEAALTRHVAERLLKAHPQVDPGLVRKAVRTAYEEFKYARVPTYLPILMERRADDLLPYDEPTDR' A
#
# COMPACT_ATOMS: atom_id res chain seq x y z
N MET A 1 -18.74 0.26 -8.12
CA MET A 1 -17.77 -0.75 -7.64
C MET A 1 -16.65 -0.77 -8.64
N ALA A 2 -15.39 -0.72 -8.21
CA ALA A 2 -14.26 -0.85 -9.14
C ALA A 2 -14.31 -2.24 -9.79
N THR A 3 -13.95 -2.32 -11.06
CA THR A 3 -13.82 -3.61 -11.76
C THR A 3 -12.54 -4.30 -11.32
N GLU A 4 -12.50 -5.63 -11.30
CA GLU A 4 -11.31 -6.42 -10.91
C GLU A 4 -10.01 -5.94 -11.61
N SER A 5 -10.13 -5.42 -12.84
CA SER A 5 -9.03 -4.82 -13.59
C SER A 5 -8.54 -3.48 -13.00
N GLU A 6 -9.46 -2.61 -12.57
CA GLU A 6 -9.14 -1.34 -11.90
C GLU A 6 -8.53 -1.58 -10.51
N GLU A 7 -9.00 -2.59 -9.78
CA GLU A 7 -8.45 -3.00 -8.48
C GLU A 7 -7.00 -3.48 -8.62
N ALA A 8 -6.74 -4.32 -9.62
CA ALA A 8 -5.40 -4.82 -9.92
C ALA A 8 -4.46 -3.69 -10.36
N ALA A 9 -4.94 -2.77 -11.19
CA ALA A 9 -4.17 -1.60 -11.63
C ALA A 9 -3.82 -0.68 -10.44
N LEU A 10 -4.78 -0.43 -9.54
CA LEU A 10 -4.58 0.39 -8.36
C LEU A 10 -3.56 -0.23 -7.39
N THR A 11 -3.76 -1.51 -7.04
CA THR A 11 -2.85 -2.25 -6.14
C THR A 11 -1.43 -2.27 -6.69
N ARG A 12 -1.28 -2.48 -8.00
CA ARG A 12 0.03 -2.45 -8.68
C ARG A 12 0.66 -1.05 -8.61
N HIS A 13 -0.10 0.01 -8.88
CA HIS A 13 0.41 1.38 -8.84
C HIS A 13 0.95 1.77 -7.46
N VAL A 14 0.21 1.45 -6.39
CA VAL A 14 0.63 1.73 -5.01
C VAL A 14 1.85 0.90 -4.63
N ALA A 15 1.90 -0.38 -5.01
CA ALA A 15 3.05 -1.24 -4.75
C ALA A 15 4.33 -0.74 -5.45
N GLU A 16 4.25 -0.30 -6.70
CA GLU A 16 5.40 0.24 -7.44
C GLU A 16 5.97 1.52 -6.77
N ARG A 17 5.11 2.36 -6.19
CA ARG A 17 5.55 3.56 -5.46
C ARG A 17 6.26 3.21 -4.16
N LEU A 18 5.70 2.29 -3.37
CA LEU A 18 6.28 1.87 -2.10
C LEU A 18 7.59 1.10 -2.27
N LEU A 19 7.71 0.27 -3.31
CA LEU A 19 8.98 -0.38 -3.65
C LEU A 19 10.09 0.61 -4.00
N LYS A 20 9.74 1.76 -4.61
CA LYS A 20 10.70 2.84 -4.88
C LYS A 20 11.06 3.62 -3.62
N ALA A 21 10.10 3.83 -2.72
CA ALA A 21 10.31 4.55 -1.46
C ALA A 21 11.10 3.72 -0.42
N HIS A 22 10.91 2.40 -0.43
CA HIS A 22 11.47 1.46 0.54
C HIS A 22 12.29 0.36 -0.15
N PRO A 23 13.41 0.69 -0.82
CA PRO A 23 14.21 -0.28 -1.58
C PRO A 23 14.81 -1.40 -0.71
N GLN A 24 14.95 -1.18 0.60
CA GLN A 24 15.46 -2.14 1.59
C GLN A 24 14.41 -3.14 2.11
N VAL A 25 13.13 -2.89 1.86
CA VAL A 25 12.04 -3.73 2.36
C VAL A 25 11.75 -4.86 1.37
N ASP A 26 11.48 -6.07 1.90
CA ASP A 26 11.15 -7.23 1.06
C ASP A 26 9.96 -6.93 0.13
N PRO A 27 10.10 -7.14 -1.20
CA PRO A 27 9.03 -6.87 -2.14
C PRO A 27 7.76 -7.69 -1.92
N GLY A 28 7.88 -8.89 -1.33
CA GLY A 28 6.73 -9.71 -0.93
C GLY A 28 5.96 -9.09 0.22
N LEU A 29 6.66 -8.51 1.20
CA LEU A 29 6.07 -7.78 2.32
C LEU A 29 5.33 -6.52 1.86
N VAL A 30 5.92 -5.72 0.97
CA VAL A 30 5.27 -4.53 0.38
C VAL A 30 3.98 -4.92 -0.35
N ARG A 31 4.01 -5.95 -1.21
CA ARG A 31 2.80 -6.42 -1.91
C ARG A 31 1.72 -6.92 -0.95
N LYS A 32 2.10 -7.59 0.14
CA LYS A 32 1.17 -8.05 1.17
C LYS A 32 0.53 -6.88 1.92
N ALA A 33 1.32 -5.88 2.31
CA ALA A 33 0.85 -4.68 2.98
C ALA A 33 -0.14 -3.89 2.12
N VAL A 34 0.17 -3.67 0.85
CA VAL A 34 -0.73 -2.97 -0.09
C VAL A 34 -2.04 -3.73 -0.29
N ARG A 35 -1.99 -5.06 -0.41
CA ARG A 35 -3.22 -5.87 -0.51
C ARG A 35 -4.04 -5.81 0.77
N THR A 36 -3.42 -5.87 1.94
CA THR A 36 -4.12 -5.69 3.22
C THR A 36 -4.78 -4.32 3.30
N ALA A 37 -4.07 -3.25 2.93
CA ALA A 37 -4.63 -1.90 2.91
C ALA A 37 -5.79 -1.77 1.91
N TYR A 38 -5.69 -2.38 0.71
CA TYR A 38 -6.79 -2.43 -0.24
C TYR A 38 -8.04 -3.08 0.37
N GLU A 39 -7.88 -4.25 0.99
CA GLU A 39 -8.96 -5.01 1.61
C GLU A 39 -9.63 -4.25 2.77
N GLU A 40 -8.86 -3.50 3.57
CA GLU A 40 -9.39 -2.65 4.64
C GLU A 40 -10.27 -1.50 4.10
N PHE A 41 -9.98 -1.01 2.90
CA PHE A 41 -10.68 0.15 2.34
C PHE A 41 -11.62 -0.17 1.16
N LYS A 42 -11.65 -1.40 0.61
CA LYS A 42 -12.45 -1.72 -0.60
C LYS A 42 -13.96 -1.50 -0.44
N TYR A 43 -14.45 -1.49 0.80
CA TYR A 43 -15.84 -1.18 1.13
C TYR A 43 -16.08 0.29 1.48
N ALA A 44 -15.06 1.14 1.40
CA ALA A 44 -15.18 2.56 1.68
C ALA A 44 -16.08 3.24 0.63
N ARG A 45 -16.98 4.09 1.13
CA ARG A 45 -18.02 4.76 0.34
C ARG A 45 -17.47 5.79 -0.67
N VAL A 46 -16.19 6.16 -0.58
CA VAL A 46 -15.54 7.17 -1.40
C VAL A 46 -14.20 6.64 -1.96
N PRO A 47 -14.23 5.98 -3.14
CA PRO A 47 -13.04 5.33 -3.72
C PRO A 47 -11.97 6.31 -4.23
N THR A 48 -12.31 7.59 -4.38
CA THR A 48 -11.36 8.62 -4.85
C THR A 48 -10.16 8.80 -3.92
N TYR A 49 -10.33 8.59 -2.61
CA TYR A 49 -9.25 8.71 -1.62
C TYR A 49 -8.58 7.38 -1.29
N LEU A 50 -9.04 6.28 -1.90
CA LEU A 50 -8.51 4.93 -1.67
C LEU A 50 -6.99 4.85 -1.85
N PRO A 51 -6.37 5.41 -2.92
CA PRO A 51 -4.93 5.29 -3.12
C PRO A 51 -4.12 5.92 -1.99
N ILE A 52 -4.55 7.09 -1.48
CA ILE A 52 -3.84 7.85 -0.44
C ILE A 52 -3.95 7.16 0.91
N LEU A 53 -5.15 6.63 1.23
CA LEU A 53 -5.38 5.88 2.47
C LEU A 53 -4.62 4.55 2.46
N MET A 54 -4.58 3.88 1.30
CA MET A 54 -3.80 2.66 1.11
C MET A 54 -2.30 2.89 1.29
N GLU A 55 -1.76 3.95 0.70
CA GLU A 55 -0.33 4.30 0.81
C GLU A 55 0.05 4.54 2.27
N ARG A 56 -0.70 5.38 2.99
CA ARG A 56 -0.46 5.65 4.42
C ARG A 56 -0.56 4.40 5.29
N ARG A 57 -1.58 3.56 5.06
CA ARG A 57 -1.78 2.34 5.83
C ARG A 57 -0.70 1.31 5.53
N ALA A 58 -0.25 1.22 4.28
CA ALA A 58 0.83 0.33 3.91
C ALA A 58 2.14 0.78 4.58
N ASP A 59 2.44 2.08 4.61
CA ASP A 59 3.59 2.63 5.34
C ASP A 59 3.56 2.28 6.83
N ASP A 60 2.40 2.41 7.50
CA ASP A 60 2.24 2.03 8.92
C ASP A 60 2.47 0.52 9.17
N LEU A 61 2.26 -0.32 8.15
CA LEU A 61 2.44 -1.78 8.24
C LEU A 61 3.87 -2.22 7.91
N LEU A 62 4.68 -1.33 7.33
CA LEU A 62 6.08 -1.62 7.08
C LEU A 62 6.90 -1.37 8.36
N PRO A 63 7.85 -2.25 8.69
CA PRO A 63 8.76 -1.98 9.79
C PRO A 63 9.61 -0.76 9.41
N TYR A 64 9.49 0.33 10.19
CA TYR A 64 10.46 1.41 10.17
C TYR A 64 11.79 0.84 10.69
N ASP A 65 12.82 0.82 9.84
CA ASP A 65 14.18 1.02 10.36
C ASP A 65 14.26 2.50 10.71
N GLU A 66 13.77 2.88 11.90
CA GLU A 66 14.26 4.10 12.52
C GLU A 66 15.78 3.91 12.65
N PRO A 67 16.62 4.77 12.06
CA PRO A 67 17.98 4.88 12.56
C PRO A 67 17.80 5.40 13.98
N THR A 68 17.87 4.48 14.95
CA THR A 68 17.96 4.81 16.35
C THR A 68 19.22 5.65 16.48
N ASP A 69 19.05 6.96 16.53
CA ASP A 69 20.08 7.90 16.94
C ASP A 69 20.62 7.41 18.30
N ARG A 70 21.88 6.99 18.31
CA ARG A 70 22.58 6.43 19.46
C ARG A 70 23.97 7.03 19.54
#